data_AF-A0A7S4J5C4-F1
#
_entry.id   AF-A0A7S4J5C4-F1
#
_cell.length_a   1.000
_cell.length_b   1.000
_cell.length_c   1.000
_cell.angle_alpha   90.00
_cell.angle_beta   90.00
_cell.angle_gamma   90.00
#
_symmetry.space_group_name_H-M   'P 1'
#
loop_
_entity.id
_entity.type
_entity.pdbx_description
1 polymer ?
#
loop_
_entity_poly.entity_id
_entity_poly.type
_entity_poly.pdbx_seq_one_letter_code
_entity_poly.pdbx_strand_id
1 'polypeptide(L)'
;ADQMQLAIIVSDGRRSPSWGDPQQWIRRAAQEHILLCFVIVDAAAAKDSILDLQSVSYPNGKLTISRWMDTFPFPYYIVLRELQSLPQVLSDALRQWFELLKER
;
A
#
# COMPACT_ATOMS: atom_id res chain seq x y z
N ALA A 1 -10.36 -12.18 23.77
CA ALA A 1 -9.12 -11.43 23.53
C ALA A 1 -9.32 -10.62 22.26
N ASP A 2 -9.02 -9.32 22.27
CA ASP A 2 -9.14 -8.48 21.08
C ASP A 2 -8.02 -8.89 20.11
N GLN A 3 -8.35 -9.56 19.01
CA GLN A 3 -7.37 -10.16 18.10
C GLN A 3 -7.08 -9.20 16.95
N MET A 4 -5.92 -8.56 17.00
CA MET A 4 -5.41 -7.78 15.87
C MET A 4 -4.67 -8.69 14.90
N GLN A 5 -4.90 -8.51 13.60
CA GLN A 5 -4.24 -9.25 12.54
C GLN A 5 -3.46 -8.31 11.64
N LEU A 6 -2.31 -8.75 11.13
CA LEU A 6 -1.53 -8.03 10.13
C LEU A 6 -1.53 -8.84 8.84
N ALA A 7 -1.93 -8.20 7.75
CA ALA A 7 -1.87 -8.75 6.41
C ALA A 7 -0.89 -7.95 5.56
N ILE A 8 0.18 -8.61 5.12
CA ILE A 8 1.22 -8.02 4.28
C ILE A 8 0.92 -8.37 2.82
N ILE A 9 0.78 -7.34 1.98
CA ILE A 9 0.55 -7.49 0.54
C ILE A 9 1.85 -7.12 -0.17
N VAL A 10 2.42 -8.02 -0.96
CA VAL A 10 3.66 -7.78 -1.72
C VAL A 10 3.32 -7.75 -3.21
N SER A 11 3.52 -6.61 -3.87
CA SER A 11 3.20 -6.40 -5.29
C SER A 11 3.94 -5.17 -5.82
N ASP A 12 3.99 -5.00 -7.14
CA ASP A 12 4.51 -3.78 -7.79
C ASP A 12 3.62 -2.54 -7.58
N GLY A 13 2.43 -2.70 -6.97
CA GLY A 13 1.55 -1.60 -6.58
C GLY A 13 0.83 -0.91 -7.75
N ARG A 14 0.93 -1.44 -8.97
CA ARG A 14 0.32 -0.82 -10.17
C ARG A 14 -1.20 -1.04 -10.18
N ARG A 15 -1.94 -0.03 -10.65
CA ARG A 15 -3.41 -0.10 -10.75
C ARG A 15 -3.84 -1.18 -11.76
N SER A 16 -4.55 -2.20 -11.29
CA SER A 16 -5.30 -3.11 -12.17
C SER A 16 -6.79 -2.73 -12.25
N PRO A 17 -7.41 -2.75 -13.44
CA PRO A 17 -8.87 -2.61 -13.59
C PRO A 17 -9.66 -3.68 -12.82
N SER A 18 -9.07 -4.86 -12.62
CA SER A 18 -9.74 -5.97 -11.92
C SER A 18 -9.95 -5.76 -10.42
N TRP A 19 -9.32 -4.75 -9.83
CA TRP A 19 -9.43 -4.48 -8.38
C TRP A 19 -10.76 -3.85 -7.97
N GLY A 20 -11.54 -3.33 -8.92
CA GLY A 20 -12.69 -2.49 -8.61
C GLY A 20 -12.28 -1.26 -7.78
N ASP A 21 -13.13 -0.86 -6.85
CA ASP A 21 -12.84 0.17 -5.85
C ASP A 21 -12.25 -0.45 -4.57
N PRO A 22 -10.96 -0.23 -4.28
CA PRO A 22 -10.31 -0.83 -3.12
C PRO A 22 -10.79 -0.33 -1.77
N GLN A 23 -11.44 0.82 -1.73
CA GLN A 23 -11.85 1.47 -0.50
C GLN A 23 -12.83 0.62 0.31
N GLN A 24 -13.68 -0.19 -0.34
CA GLN A 24 -14.66 -1.02 0.37
C GLN A 24 -13.99 -2.11 1.22
N TRP A 25 -13.03 -2.85 0.66
CA TRP A 25 -12.37 -3.92 1.39
C TRP A 25 -11.31 -3.41 2.36
N ILE A 26 -10.67 -2.26 2.07
CA ILE A 26 -9.79 -1.61 3.05
C ILE A 26 -10.56 -1.21 4.30
N ARG A 27 -11.74 -0.59 4.14
CA ARG A 27 -12.61 -0.25 5.27
C ARG A 27 -13.07 -1.49 6.04
N ARG A 28 -13.46 -2.54 5.32
CA ARG A 28 -13.88 -3.81 5.94
C ARG A 28 -12.76 -4.45 6.76
N ALA A 29 -11.54 -4.52 6.20
CA ALA A 29 -10.38 -5.04 6.91
C ALA A 29 -10.12 -4.27 8.21
N ALA A 30 -10.21 -2.93 8.16
CA ALA A 30 -10.06 -2.11 9.36
C ALA A 30 -11.15 -2.38 10.42
N GLN A 31 -12.41 -2.59 10.01
CA GLN A 31 -13.51 -2.96 10.91
C GLN A 31 -13.33 -4.36 11.53
N GLU A 32 -12.68 -5.26 10.81
CA GLU A 32 -12.34 -6.61 11.27
C GLU A 32 -10.98 -6.66 12.02
N HIS A 33 -10.42 -5.50 12.41
CA HIS A 33 -9.15 -5.38 13.13
C HIS A 33 -7.93 -5.97 12.37
N ILE A 34 -8.01 -5.95 11.03
CA ILE A 34 -6.94 -6.37 10.13
C ILE A 34 -6.21 -5.12 9.60
N LEU A 35 -4.95 -4.98 9.99
CA LEU A 35 -4.05 -3.97 9.43
C LEU A 35 -3.52 -4.47 8.08
N LEU A 36 -3.85 -3.75 7.01
CA LEU A 36 -3.29 -4.01 5.68
C LEU A 36 -2.02 -3.18 5.49
N CYS A 37 -0.88 -3.84 5.28
CA CYS A 37 0.40 -3.21 4.98
C CYS A 37 0.86 -3.61 3.57
N PHE A 38 0.97 -2.64 2.66
CA PHE A 38 1.34 -2.91 1.27
C PHE A 38 2.83 -2.65 1.03
N VAL A 39 3.59 -3.69 0.71
CA VAL A 39 4.98 -3.59 0.29
C VAL A 39 5.02 -3.52 -1.23
N ILE A 40 5.32 -2.33 -1.72
CA ILE A 40 5.47 -2.00 -3.13
C ILE A 40 6.90 -2.35 -3.54
N VAL A 41 7.06 -3.34 -4.43
CA VAL A 41 8.36 -3.71 -4.98
C VAL A 41 8.65 -2.88 -6.22
N ASP A 42 9.52 -1.88 -6.08
CA ASP A 42 9.91 -0.93 -7.11
C ASP A 42 11.32 -1.23 -7.63
N ALA A 43 11.51 -2.42 -8.20
CA ALA A 43 12.81 -2.87 -8.73
C ALA A 43 13.06 -2.46 -10.19
N ALA A 44 12.21 -1.61 -10.76
CA ALA A 44 12.29 -1.24 -12.16
C ALA A 44 13.40 -0.22 -12.45
N ALA A 45 13.97 -0.26 -13.66
CA ALA A 45 14.85 0.81 -14.14
C ALA A 45 14.12 2.17 -14.03
N ALA A 46 14.86 3.27 -13.85
CA ALA A 46 14.32 4.59 -13.46
C ALA A 46 13.17 5.17 -14.32
N LYS A 47 12.84 4.59 -15.47
CA LYS A 47 11.68 4.98 -16.30
C LYS A 47 10.38 4.23 -15.99
N ASP A 48 10.45 3.18 -15.19
CA ASP A 48 9.31 2.31 -14.84
C ASP A 48 9.02 2.31 -13.33
N SER A 49 9.54 3.30 -12.60
CA SER A 49 9.27 3.42 -11.16
C SER A 49 7.79 3.73 -10.91
N ILE A 50 7.23 3.09 -9.88
CA ILE A 50 5.88 3.43 -9.41
C ILE A 50 5.71 4.91 -9.04
N LEU A 51 6.80 5.57 -8.64
CA LEU A 51 6.82 6.97 -8.24
C LEU A 51 6.62 7.92 -9.42
N ASP A 52 6.93 7.46 -10.63
CA ASP A 52 6.78 8.22 -11.86
C ASP A 52 5.47 7.90 -12.60
N LEU A 53 4.70 6.90 -12.13
CA LEU A 53 3.43 6.54 -12.75
C LEU A 53 2.40 7.65 -12.59
N GLN A 54 1.74 7.98 -13.69
CA GLN A 54 0.60 8.90 -13.72
C GLN A 54 -0.72 8.12 -13.63
N SER A 55 -1.68 8.69 -12.92
CA SER A 55 -3.05 8.25 -12.86
C SER A 55 -3.92 9.21 -13.66
N VAL A 56 -4.80 8.65 -14.49
CA VAL A 56 -5.75 9.42 -15.29
C VAL A 56 -7.15 9.17 -14.76
N SER A 57 -7.85 10.25 -14.43
CA SER A 57 -9.24 10.19 -13.98
C SER A 57 -10.09 11.23 -14.70
N TYR A 58 -11.41 11.01 -14.71
CA TYR A 58 -12.38 11.92 -15.32
C TYR A 58 -13.45 12.33 -14.30
N PRO A 59 -13.09 12.99 -13.19
CA PRO A 59 -14.08 13.52 -12.26
C PRO A 59 -15.02 14.48 -13.00
N ASN A 60 -16.32 14.17 -12.99
CA ASN A 60 -17.35 14.95 -13.68
C ASN A 60 -17.09 15.16 -15.18
N GLY A 61 -16.44 14.18 -15.85
CA GLY A 61 -16.13 14.23 -17.28
C GLY A 61 -14.93 15.09 -17.65
N LYS A 62 -14.23 15.71 -16.68
CA LYS A 62 -13.02 16.50 -16.94
C LYS A 62 -11.76 15.68 -16.72
N LEU A 63 -10.90 15.62 -17.73
CA LEU A 63 -9.59 14.96 -17.63
C LEU A 63 -8.76 15.58 -16.49
N THR A 64 -8.34 14.73 -15.55
CA THR A 64 -7.44 15.07 -14.45
C THR A 64 -6.32 14.04 -14.44
N ILE A 65 -5.08 14.53 -14.49
CA ILE A 65 -3.87 13.73 -14.40
C ILE A 65 -3.23 14.02 -13.05
N SER A 66 -2.95 12.98 -12.27
CA SER A 66 -2.25 13.07 -10.97
C SER A 66 -1.13 12.03 -10.91
N ARG A 67 -0.26 12.09 -9.91
CA ARG A 67 0.66 10.96 -9.67
C ARG A 67 -0.15 9.80 -9.11
N TRP A 68 0.22 8.58 -9.48
CA TRP A 68 -0.44 7.38 -8.98
C TRP A 68 -0.36 7.29 -7.46
N MET A 69 0.82 7.61 -6.89
CA MET A 69 1.06 7.60 -5.45
C MET A 69 0.22 8.61 -4.67
N ASP A 70 -0.20 9.72 -5.29
CA ASP A 70 -1.11 10.69 -4.64
C ASP A 70 -2.51 10.10 -4.42
N THR A 71 -2.86 9.06 -5.18
CA THR A 71 -4.16 8.39 -5.16
C THR A 71 -4.05 6.92 -4.75
N PHE A 72 -2.90 6.52 -4.18
CA PHE A 72 -2.67 5.13 -3.78
C PHE A 72 -3.67 4.76 -2.68
N PRO A 73 -4.42 3.65 -2.81
CA PRO A 73 -5.61 3.43 -2.00
C PRO A 73 -5.30 2.96 -0.58
N PHE A 74 -4.12 2.39 -0.35
CA PHE A 74 -3.75 1.85 0.96
C PHE A 74 -3.11 2.94 1.83
N PRO A 75 -3.55 3.09 3.09
CA PRO A 75 -2.98 4.09 3.99
C PRO A 75 -1.59 3.70 4.50
N TYR A 76 -1.31 2.40 4.63
CA TYR A 76 -0.02 1.89 5.09
C TYR A 76 0.67 1.16 3.94
N TYR A 77 1.75 1.75 3.45
CA TYR A 77 2.56 1.15 2.39
C TYR A 77 4.03 1.50 2.56
N ILE A 78 4.87 0.68 1.93
CA ILE A 78 6.31 0.82 1.91
C ILE A 78 6.76 0.70 0.46
N VAL A 79 7.52 1.68 -0.05
CA VAL A 79 8.15 1.59 -1.38
C VAL A 79 9.54 1.03 -1.23
N LEU A 80 9.75 -0.19 -1.74
CA LEU A 80 11.01 -0.91 -1.64
C LEU A 80 11.73 -0.90 -3.00
N ARG A 81 12.80 -0.10 -3.09
CA ARG A 81 13.66 -0.05 -4.29
C ARG A 81 14.75 -1.12 -4.29
N GLU A 82 15.23 -1.48 -3.12
CA GLU A 82 16.31 -2.47 -2.95
C GLU A 82 15.75 -3.75 -2.32
N LEU A 83 15.60 -4.81 -3.11
CA LEU A 83 15.08 -6.10 -2.63
C LEU A 83 15.88 -6.68 -1.45
N GLN A 84 17.19 -6.42 -1.39
CA GLN A 84 18.05 -6.86 -0.29
C GLN A 84 17.66 -6.25 1.06
N SER A 85 17.01 -5.07 1.05
CA SER A 85 16.55 -4.40 2.27
C SER A 85 15.19 -4.92 2.79
N LEU A 86 14.47 -5.76 2.02
CA LEU A 86 13.15 -6.27 2.39
C LEU A 86 13.09 -6.90 3.79
N PRO A 87 14.02 -7.81 4.19
CA PRO A 87 13.95 -8.45 5.50
C PRO A 87 14.08 -7.45 6.64
N GLN A 88 14.95 -6.44 6.48
CA GLN A 88 15.15 -5.39 7.48
C GLN A 88 13.91 -4.51 7.60
N VAL A 89 13.40 -4.04 6.46
CA VAL A 89 12.22 -3.18 6.38
C VAL A 89 10.98 -3.85 6.96
N LEU A 90 10.76 -5.13 6.66
CA LEU A 90 9.68 -5.92 7.27
C LEU A 90 9.88 -6.10 8.77
N SER A 91 11.12 -6.32 9.22
CA SER A 91 11.43 -6.43 10.65
C SER A 91 11.09 -5.15 11.40
N ASP A 92 11.41 -3.99 10.83
CA ASP A 92 11.12 -2.69 11.44
C ASP A 92 9.61 -2.40 11.45
N ALA A 93 8.90 -2.70 10.36
CA ALA A 93 7.44 -2.56 10.30
C ALA A 93 6.73 -3.46 11.33
N LEU A 94 7.20 -4.71 11.51
CA LEU A 94 6.68 -5.61 12.53
C LEU A 94 6.95 -5.09 13.95
N ARG A 95 8.14 -4.54 14.22
CA ARG A 95 8.45 -3.92 15.52
C ARG A 95 7.51 -2.76 15.84
N GLN A 96 7.32 -1.85 14.89
CA GLN A 96 6.38 -0.74 15.02
C GLN A 96 4.95 -1.23 15.29
N TRP A 97 4.51 -2.27 14.58
CA TRP A 97 3.20 -2.88 14.83
C TRP A 97 3.08 -3.46 16.24
N PHE A 98 4.10 -4.18 16.73
CA PHE A 98 4.11 -4.70 18.10
C PHE A 98 4.15 -3.60 19.15
N GLU A 99 4.82 -2.48 18.90
CA GLU A 99 4.82 -1.32 19.80
C GLU A 99 3.42 -0.70 19.91
N LEU A 100 2.73 -0.51 18.77
CA LEU A 100 1.33 -0.05 18.75
C LEU A 100 0.37 -0.97 19.52
N LEU A 101 0.65 -2.28 19.55
CA LEU A 101 -0.13 -3.24 20.34
C LEU A 101 0.17 -3.17 21.84
N LYS A 102 1.35 -2.71 22.24
CA LYS A 102 1.75 -2.57 23.66
C LYS A 102 1.23 -1.28 24.30
N GLU A 103 1.02 -0.24 23.50
CA GLU A 103 0.56 1.07 23.95
C GLU A 103 -0.98 1.16 24.10
N ARG A 104 -1.69 0.06 23.83
CA ARG A 104 -3.14 -0.09 24.02
C ARG A 104 -3.45 -0.95 25.24
#